data_AF-A0A7W1CB74-F1
#
_entry.id   AF-A0A7W1CB74-F1
#
_cell.length_a   1.000
_cell.length_b   1.000
_cell.length_c   1.000
_cell.angle_alpha   90.00
_cell.angle_beta   90.00
_cell.angle_gamma   90.00
#
_symmetry.space_group_name_H-M   'P 1'
#
loop_
_entity.id
_entity.type
_entity.pdbx_description
1 polymer ?
#
loop_
_entity_poly.entity_id
_entity_poly.type
_entity_poly.pdbx_seq_one_letter_code
_entity_poly.pdbx_strand_id
1 'polypeptide(L)' 'MRQSRAPDRSSWLTRVAALADLPWAGPEWLVAADATFRRLVVDEHVVLYRVVAEEEAVVVLAVLRHGRQRPLDPNDVPSR' A
#
# COMPACT_ATOMS: atom_id res chain seq x y z
N MET A 1 -19.99 -2.79 -20.96
CA MET A 1 -19.31 -1.58 -20.48
C MET A 1 -18.74 -1.83 -19.09
N ARG A 2 -17.41 -1.95 -18.93
CA ARG A 2 -16.79 -1.98 -17.59
C ARG A 2 -16.75 -0.53 -17.09
N GLN A 3 -17.66 -0.17 -16.19
CA GLN A 3 -17.58 1.11 -15.51
C GLN A 3 -16.35 1.08 -14.60
N SER A 4 -15.28 1.74 -15.03
CA SER A 4 -14.17 2.10 -14.17
C SER A 4 -14.68 3.13 -13.16
N ARG A 5 -15.24 2.66 -12.04
CA ARG A 5 -15.59 3.52 -10.91
C ARG A 5 -14.28 4.12 -10.40
N ALA A 6 -14.07 5.42 -10.63
CA ALA A 6 -12.98 6.13 -9.97
C ALA A 6 -13.11 5.88 -8.46
N PRO A 7 -12.04 5.44 -7.77
CA PRO A 7 -12.11 5.25 -6.32
C PRO A 7 -12.61 6.55 -5.70
N ASP A 8 -13.65 6.44 -4.87
CA ASP A 8 -14.19 7.57 -4.14
C ASP A 8 -13.04 8.20 -3.35
N ARG A 9 -12.61 9.40 -3.75
CA ARG A 9 -11.42 10.03 -3.17
C ARG A 9 -11.58 10.21 -1.65
N SER A 10 -12.82 10.23 -1.15
CA SER A 10 -13.08 10.33 0.28
C SER A 10 -12.73 9.05 1.04
N SER A 11 -13.01 7.86 0.48
CA SER A 11 -12.90 6.61 1.23
C SER A 11 -11.45 6.16 1.45
N TRP A 12 -10.56 6.40 0.48
CA TRP A 12 -9.15 6.04 0.63
C TRP A 12 -8.43 6.97 1.61
N LEU A 13 -8.72 8.28 1.58
CA LEU A 13 -8.17 9.24 2.52
C LEU A 13 -8.59 8.90 3.96
N THR A 14 -9.84 8.50 4.17
CA THR A 14 -10.31 8.06 5.50
C THR A 14 -9.51 6.87 6.02
N ARG A 15 -9.20 5.89 5.17
CA ARG A 15 -8.42 4.71 5.58
C ARG A 15 -6.97 5.04 5.88
N VAL A 16 -6.37 5.97 5.13
CA VAL A 16 -5.01 6.45 5.43
C VAL A 16 -5.02 7.29 6.71
N ALA A 17 -6.02 8.14 6.92
CA ALA A 17 -6.15 8.95 8.14
C ALA A 17 -6.31 8.08 9.40
N ALA A 18 -7.00 6.94 9.29
CA ALA A 18 -7.15 5.98 10.40
C ALA A 18 -5.82 5.38 10.88
N LEU A 19 -4.72 5.52 10.12
CA LEU A 19 -3.39 5.11 10.59
C LEU A 19 -2.90 5.96 11.77
N ALA A 20 -3.40 7.17 11.96
CA ALA A 20 -3.08 7.98 13.14
C ALA A 20 -3.57 7.30 14.43
N ASP A 21 -4.78 6.73 14.41
CA ASP A 21 -5.36 6.04 15.57
C ASP A 21 -4.89 4.58 15.67
N LEU A 22 -4.60 3.95 14.53
CA LEU A 22 -4.26 2.53 14.42
C LEU A 22 -2.96 2.33 13.61
N PRO A 23 -1.80 2.81 14.12
CA PRO A 23 -0.52 2.73 13.39
C PRO A 23 -0.13 1.29 13.06
N TRP A 24 -0.53 0.33 13.90
CA TRP A 24 -0.23 -1.10 13.74
C TRP A 24 -1.34 -1.88 13.00
N ALA A 25 -2.16 -1.23 12.17
CA ALA A 25 -3.24 -1.92 11.42
C ALA A 25 -2.75 -2.73 10.20
N GLY A 26 -1.76 -2.23 9.45
CA GLY A 26 -1.26 -2.90 8.24
C GLY A 26 -0.16 -3.93 8.54
N PRO A 27 -0.10 -5.10 7.86
CA PRO A 27 0.95 -6.09 8.13
C PRO A 27 2.37 -5.53 7.97
N GLU A 28 3.31 -6.15 8.67
CA GLU A 28 4.74 -5.86 8.52
C GLU A 28 5.17 -6.00 7.06
N TRP A 29 6.01 -5.07 6.61
CA TRP A 29 6.61 -5.13 5.29
C TRP A 29 7.91 -5.94 5.36
N LEU A 30 7.80 -7.26 5.29
CA LEU A 30 8.88 -8.24 5.49
C LEU A 30 10.12 -8.08 4.57
N VAL A 31 10.05 -7.22 3.55
CA VAL A 31 11.21 -6.89 2.70
C VAL A 31 12.11 -5.85 3.37
N ALA A 32 11.56 -5.05 4.28
CA ALA A 32 12.34 -4.15 5.12
C ALA A 32 13.01 -4.95 6.25
N ALA A 33 14.23 -4.57 6.62
CA ALA A 33 14.97 -5.18 7.74
C ALA A 33 14.52 -4.69 9.12
N ASP A 34 13.45 -3.88 9.19
CA ASP A 34 12.99 -3.19 10.39
C ASP A 34 11.46 -3.40 10.54
N ALA A 35 11.06 -3.93 11.70
CA ALA A 35 9.68 -4.31 12.03
C ALA A 35 8.72 -3.10 12.18
N THR A 36 9.25 -1.88 12.22
CA THR A 36 8.46 -0.64 12.21
C THR A 36 7.87 -0.31 10.84
N PHE A 37 8.38 -0.94 9.77
CA PHE A 37 7.86 -0.76 8.42
C PHE A 37 6.66 -1.65 8.15
N ARG A 38 5.62 -1.04 7.59
CA ARG A 38 4.32 -1.69 7.38
C ARG A 38 3.76 -1.33 6.03
N ARG A 39 2.84 -2.17 5.57
CA ARG A 39 2.08 -1.94 4.34
C ARG A 39 0.59 -1.98 4.63
N LEU A 40 -0.15 -1.07 4.02
CA LEU A 40 -1.61 -1.06 4.01
C LEU A 40 -2.11 -1.10 2.57
N VAL A 41 -2.99 -2.05 2.26
CA VAL A 41 -3.64 -2.12 0.95
C VAL A 41 -4.98 -1.39 1.04
N VAL A 42 -5.16 -0.36 0.21
CA VAL A 42 -6.38 0.43 0.12
C VAL A 42 -6.83 0.47 -1.33
N ASP A 43 -7.90 -0.26 -1.65
CA ASP A 43 -8.44 -0.40 -2.99
C ASP A 43 -7.36 -0.85 -4.00
N GLU A 44 -6.99 0.00 -4.97
CA GLU A 44 -5.92 -0.26 -5.95
C GLU A 44 -4.55 0.30 -5.53
N HIS A 45 -4.35 0.65 -4.26
CA HIS A 45 -3.11 1.25 -3.78
C HIS A 45 -2.49 0.46 -2.64
N VAL A 46 -1.16 0.49 -2.57
CA VAL A 46 -0.36 0.01 -1.45
C VAL A 46 0.33 1.20 -0.83
N VAL A 47 0.02 1.47 0.43
CA VAL A 47 0.65 2.50 1.24
C VAL A 47 1.77 1.84 2.03
N LEU A 48 3.00 2.24 1.78
CA LEU A 48 4.17 1.86 2.57
C LEU A 48 4.42 2.96 3.60
N TYR A 49 4.51 2.57 4.86
CA TYR A 49 4.65 3.52 5.95
C TYR A 49 5.52 2.94 7.07
N ARG A 50 6.00 3.81 7.94
CA ARG A 50 6.76 3.47 9.14
C ARG A 50 6.05 4.00 10.38
N VAL A 51 6.02 3.20 11.44
CA VAL A 51 5.60 3.64 12.77
C VAL A 51 6.82 4.14 13.54
N VAL A 52 6.80 5.39 14.00
CA VAL A 52 7.84 5.97 14.84
C VAL A 52 7.27 6.08 16.24
N ALA A 53 7.58 5.09 17.10
CA ALA A 53 6.95 4.94 18.40
C ALA A 53 7.28 6.10 19.35
N GLU A 54 8.51 6.60 19.28
CA GLU A 54 9.00 7.71 20.11
C GLU A 54 8.29 9.04 19.82
N GLU A 55 7.78 9.20 18.59
CA GLU A 55 7.10 10.40 18.12
C GLU A 55 5.58 10.23 18.06
N GLU A 56 5.07 9.05 18.45
CA GLU A 56 3.67 8.63 18.24
C GLU A 56 3.18 8.92 16.80
N ALA A 57 4.07 8.72 15.84
CA ALA A 57 3.88 9.20 14.47
C ALA A 57 3.84 8.07 13.44
N VAL A 58 3.10 8.31 12.36
CA VAL A 58 3.12 7.50 11.14
C VAL A 58 3.72 8.30 10.00
N VAL A 59 4.81 7.79 9.43
CA VAL A 59 5.47 8.39 8.27
C VAL A 59 5.09 7.59 7.03
N VAL A 60 4.31 8.20 6.14
CA VAL A 60 4.00 7.61 4.83
C VAL A 60 5.21 7.80 3.93
N LEU A 61 5.78 6.68 3.46
CA LEU A 61 7.00 6.67 2.65
C LEU A 61 6.67 6.67 1.16
N ALA A 62 5.68 5.87 0.77
CA ALA A 62 5.24 5.75 -0.61
C ALA A 62 3.78 5.32 -0.70
N VAL A 63 3.10 5.79 -1.73
CA VAL A 63 1.80 5.29 -2.16
C VAL A 63 1.94 4.76 -3.57
N LEU A 64 1.89 3.45 -3.72
CA LEU A 64 2.05 2.77 -4.99
C LEU A 64 0.68 2.39 -5.51
N ARG A 65 0.42 2.60 -6.80
CA ARG A 65 -0.72 1.92 -7.43
C ARG A 65 -0.36 0.45 -7.54
N HIS A 66 -1.20 -0.42 -7.01
CA HIS A 66 -1.16 -1.85 -7.27
C HIS A 66 -1.45 -2.05 -8.76
N GLY A 67 -0.42 -1.91 -9.59
CA GLY A 67 -0.48 -2.35 -10.97
C GLY A 67 -0.97 -3.79 -10.94
N ARG A 68 -1.92 -4.13 -11.81
CA ARG A 68 -2.21 -5.53 -12.07
C ARG A 68 -0.87 -6.15 -12.44
N GLN A 69 -0.22 -6.87 -11.52
CA GLN A 69 0.70 -7.92 -11.91
C GLN A 69 -0.19 -8.91 -12.65
N ARG A 70 -0.41 -8.65 -13.94
CA ARG A 70 -0.89 -9.68 -14.84
C ARG A 70 0.14 -10.80 -14.67
N PRO A 71 -0.27 -12.05 -14.47
CA PRO A 71 0.66 -13.16 -14.55
C PRO A 71 1.54 -12.92 -15.78
N LEU A 72 2.86 -12.99 -15.62
CA LEU A 72 3.76 -12.92 -16.76
C LEU A 72 3.21 -13.91 -17.79
N ASP A 73 2.76 -13.41 -18.94
CA ASP A 73 2.42 -14.31 -20.02
C ASP A 73 3.74 -15.01 -20.36
N PRO A 74 3.82 -16.34 -20.35
CA PRO A 74 5.06 -17.03 -20.71
C PRO A 74 5.55 -16.64 -22.12
N ASN A 75 4.69 -16.04 -22.96
CA ASN A 75 5.05 -15.48 -24.25
C ASN A 75 5.66 -14.05 -24.21
N ASP A 76 5.57 -13.35 -23.06
CA ASP A 76 6.15 -12.01 -22.86
C ASP A 76 7.62 -12.07 -22.38
N VAL A 77 8.19 -13.26 -22.18
CA VAL A 77 9.61 -13.43 -21.87
C VAL A 77 10.40 -13.42 -23.18
N PRO A 78 11.21 -12.38 -23.49
CA PRO A 78 12.02 -12.38 -24.69
C PRO A 78 12.98 -13.56 -24.63
N SER A 79 12.82 -14.50 -25.55
CA SER A 79 13.77 -15.60 -25.76
C SER A 79 15.10 -14.97 -26.14
N ARG A 80 16.11 -15.14 -25.29
CA ARG A 80 17.50 -14.87 -25.64
C ARG A 80 18.07 -16.03 -26.44
#